data_AF-A0A6M0SSJ3-F1
#
_entry.id   AF-A0A6M0SSJ3-F1
#
_cell.length_a   1.000
_cell.length_b   1.000
_cell.length_c   1.000
_cell.angle_alpha   90.00
_cell.angle_beta   90.00
_cell.angle_gamma   90.00
#
_symmetry.space_group_name_H-M   'P 1'
#
loop_
_entity.id
_entity.type
_entity.pdbx_description
1 polymer ?
#
loop_
_entity_poly.entity_id
_entity_poly.type
_entity_poly.pdbx_seq_one_letter_code
_entity_poly.pdbx_strand_id
1 'polypeptide(L)'
;MNKIYTETEGIILPKEISLVPYSNEVDYRTFSAVLDDNKMSATYKMYWLLALLEEIQLDNFDIDLKKLISRMVTFAWYPILKYKLSFGLCDNLVKVVNYIEDTYCLGSNYDEKKLLDFIYNCEDKILSKMLKDLTYNVPYRFLSPFFREHTRGERSRVEKIIEELSRENEQCVYEIYVYGDSKKRIKIRENWCNYLKNNYRILQGWAYYKLVIFLQKRNLNVPGIAMKLEVPKKRNLTAQTKIWKEIIETNSINDIYTGLEFTKENYNEYGVLSMDHFIPWSFVLHDQIWNLVPTFKNINSKKNDNLLNYDKYIDKFCDLQYKAFSFVVDTKRNNQIEEYRELLRIEDAKKFKEEKTIEEFYKMIKKEVMPVYNIALNQGFCVMEEF
;
A
#
# COMPACT_ATOMS: atom_id res chain seq x y z
N MET A 1 31.87 -18.68 48.34
CA MET A 1 32.06 -17.83 47.15
C MET A 1 32.14 -18.74 45.93
N ASN A 2 31.00 -19.07 45.31
CA ASN A 2 30.99 -19.84 44.07
C ASN A 2 31.16 -18.87 42.90
N LYS A 3 32.36 -18.87 42.31
CA LYS A 3 32.61 -18.22 41.03
C LYS A 3 31.81 -18.98 39.96
N ILE A 4 30.79 -18.34 39.42
CA ILE A 4 30.18 -18.77 38.16
C ILE A 4 31.23 -18.48 37.08
N TYR A 5 31.91 -19.54 36.62
CA TYR A 5 32.66 -19.51 35.38
C TYR A 5 31.64 -19.61 34.25
N THR A 6 31.24 -18.48 33.67
CA THR A 6 30.73 -18.49 32.30
C THR A 6 31.95 -18.59 31.39
N GLU A 7 32.14 -19.74 30.76
CA GLU A 7 33.05 -19.88 29.63
C GLU A 7 32.65 -18.85 28.57
N THR A 8 33.49 -17.85 28.38
CA THR A 8 33.43 -16.90 27.27
C THR A 8 33.90 -17.59 25.99
N GLU A 9 33.30 -18.73 25.64
CA GLU A 9 33.46 -19.31 24.32
C GLU A 9 32.57 -18.55 23.33
N GLY A 10 33.21 -17.74 22.50
CA GLY A 10 32.76 -17.58 21.12
C GLY A 10 31.65 -16.58 20.81
N ILE A 11 31.49 -15.47 21.55
CA ILE A 11 30.71 -14.35 21.00
C ILE A 11 31.55 -13.67 19.92
N ILE A 12 31.43 -14.17 18.68
CA ILE A 12 31.96 -13.49 17.49
C ILE A 12 31.07 -12.28 17.24
N LEU A 13 31.47 -11.13 17.78
CA LEU A 13 30.82 -9.87 17.47
C LEU A 13 31.01 -9.56 15.97
N PRO A 14 29.94 -9.20 15.24
CA PRO A 14 30.07 -8.82 13.84
C PRO A 14 31.03 -7.63 13.71
N LYS A 15 32.09 -7.80 12.89
CA LYS A 15 33.12 -6.78 12.65
C LYS A 15 32.59 -5.53 11.92
N GLU A 16 31.41 -5.62 11.30
CA GLU A 16 30.76 -4.55 10.55
C GLU A 16 29.24 -4.62 10.72
N ILE A 17 28.58 -3.46 10.74
CA ILE A 17 27.12 -3.35 10.79
C ILE A 17 26.56 -3.74 9.41
N SER A 18 25.76 -4.81 9.37
CA SER A 18 25.00 -5.20 8.17
C SER A 18 23.55 -4.73 8.28
N LEU A 19 22.88 -4.54 7.14
CA LEU A 19 21.44 -4.22 7.11
C LEU A 19 20.61 -5.34 7.74
N VAL A 20 21.03 -6.59 7.55
CA VAL A 20 20.28 -7.76 8.03
C VAL A 20 20.89 -8.33 9.31
N PRO A 21 20.10 -9.04 10.14
CA PRO A 21 20.59 -9.65 11.37
C PRO A 21 21.81 -10.54 11.17
N TYR A 22 22.71 -10.55 12.15
CA TYR A 22 23.86 -11.46 12.15
C TYR A 22 23.39 -12.92 12.19
N SER A 23 24.12 -13.79 11.47
CA SER A 23 23.99 -15.24 11.60
C SER A 23 25.34 -15.91 11.40
N ASN A 24 25.57 -16.98 12.15
CA ASN A 24 26.67 -17.93 11.95
C ASN A 24 26.26 -19.14 11.08
N GLU A 25 24.98 -19.29 10.76
CA GLU A 25 24.44 -20.43 10.01
C GLU A 25 24.35 -20.17 8.50
N VAL A 26 24.28 -18.89 8.11
CA VAL A 26 24.09 -18.45 6.72
C VAL A 26 24.97 -17.27 6.38
N ASP A 27 25.29 -17.10 5.08
CA ASP A 27 25.97 -15.92 4.56
C ASP A 27 25.03 -14.70 4.49
N TYR A 28 24.69 -14.19 5.66
CA TYR A 28 23.83 -13.02 5.85
C TYR A 28 24.44 -11.75 5.22
N ARG A 29 25.77 -11.67 5.12
CA ARG A 29 26.49 -10.52 4.54
C ARG A 29 26.24 -10.44 3.05
N THR A 30 26.42 -11.53 2.32
CA THR A 30 26.13 -11.57 0.89
C THR A 30 24.64 -11.36 0.63
N PHE A 31 23.77 -11.93 1.45
CA PHE A 31 22.33 -11.67 1.38
C PHE A 31 21.96 -10.20 1.58
N SER A 32 22.65 -9.48 2.47
CA SER A 32 22.39 -8.05 2.68
C SER A 32 22.54 -7.23 1.39
N ALA A 33 23.37 -7.69 0.45
CA ALA A 33 23.54 -7.05 -0.86
C ALA A 33 22.33 -7.23 -1.80
N VAL A 34 21.40 -8.15 -1.51
CA VAL A 34 20.09 -8.22 -2.17
C VAL A 34 19.26 -6.97 -1.88
N LEU A 35 19.44 -6.38 -0.70
CA LEU A 35 18.80 -5.15 -0.24
C LEU A 35 19.59 -3.89 -0.62
N ASP A 36 20.76 -4.01 -1.27
CA ASP A 36 21.57 -2.86 -1.65
C ASP A 36 20.94 -2.10 -2.84
N ASP A 37 20.85 -0.78 -2.67
CA ASP A 37 19.94 0.12 -3.38
C ASP A 37 20.56 0.91 -4.51
N ASN A 38 21.87 0.78 -4.73
CA ASN A 38 22.61 1.69 -5.60
C ASN A 38 22.06 1.76 -7.03
N LYS A 39 21.24 0.79 -7.49
CA LYS A 39 20.54 0.79 -8.78
C LYS A 39 19.19 0.05 -8.77
N MET A 40 18.34 0.19 -7.75
CA MET A 40 17.01 -0.46 -7.76
C MET A 40 16.10 0.15 -8.86
N SER A 41 16.09 -0.47 -10.04
CA SER A 41 15.30 -0.03 -11.21
C SER A 41 13.87 -0.57 -11.23
N ALA A 42 13.54 -1.57 -10.40
CA ALA A 42 12.20 -2.17 -10.33
C ALA A 42 11.92 -2.82 -8.96
N THR A 43 10.64 -2.98 -8.63
CA THR A 43 10.16 -3.48 -7.32
C THR A 43 10.26 -4.99 -7.13
N TYR A 44 10.49 -5.74 -8.20
CA TYR A 44 10.39 -7.20 -8.22
C TYR A 44 11.22 -7.91 -7.13
N LYS A 45 12.43 -7.41 -6.80
CA LYS A 45 13.28 -8.06 -5.79
C LYS A 45 12.64 -8.02 -4.40
N MET A 46 11.99 -6.91 -4.07
CA MET A 46 11.37 -6.73 -2.75
C MET A 46 10.08 -7.52 -2.67
N TYR A 47 9.24 -7.50 -3.71
CA TYR A 47 8.06 -8.37 -3.75
C TYR A 47 8.41 -9.85 -3.77
N TRP A 48 9.51 -10.24 -4.43
CA TRP A 48 10.04 -11.60 -4.38
C TRP A 48 10.46 -11.99 -2.96
N LEU A 49 11.20 -11.12 -2.27
CA LEU A 49 11.57 -11.32 -0.87
C LEU A 49 10.33 -11.47 0.02
N LEU A 50 9.34 -10.59 -0.11
CA LEU A 50 8.09 -10.69 0.63
C LEU A 50 7.35 -12.00 0.34
N ALA A 51 7.30 -12.44 -0.93
CA ALA A 51 6.66 -13.69 -1.30
C ALA A 51 7.37 -14.92 -0.71
N LEU A 52 8.71 -14.92 -0.71
CA LEU A 52 9.52 -15.95 -0.05
C LEU A 52 9.27 -16.00 1.45
N LEU A 53 9.32 -14.84 2.12
CA LEU A 53 9.09 -14.74 3.56
C LEU A 53 7.71 -15.26 3.94
N GLU A 54 6.68 -14.96 3.14
CA GLU A 54 5.32 -15.43 3.39
C GLU A 54 5.17 -16.95 3.24
N GLU A 55 5.77 -17.56 2.21
CA GLU A 55 5.75 -19.02 2.05
C GLU A 55 6.52 -19.74 3.15
N ILE A 56 7.69 -19.21 3.55
CA ILE A 56 8.50 -19.74 4.66
C ILE A 56 7.73 -19.66 5.98
N GLN A 57 7.00 -18.57 6.20
CA GLN A 57 6.17 -18.41 7.40
C GLN A 57 5.02 -19.43 7.46
N LEU A 58 4.56 -19.91 6.30
CA LEU A 58 3.56 -20.98 6.15
C LEU A 58 4.17 -22.39 6.12
N ASP A 59 5.46 -22.52 6.45
CA ASP A 59 6.21 -23.79 6.42
C ASP A 59 6.28 -24.45 5.03
N ASN A 60 6.18 -23.65 3.97
CA ASN A 60 6.39 -24.10 2.60
C ASN A 60 7.83 -23.80 2.17
N PHE A 61 8.65 -24.85 2.06
CA PHE A 61 10.07 -24.74 1.71
C PHE A 61 10.41 -25.24 0.30
N ASP A 62 9.51 -25.99 -0.31
CA ASP A 62 9.61 -26.41 -1.70
C ASP A 62 8.45 -25.77 -2.48
N ILE A 63 8.78 -24.75 -3.26
CA ILE A 63 7.80 -23.78 -3.76
C ILE A 63 7.86 -23.70 -5.28
N ASP A 64 6.70 -23.78 -5.92
CA ASP A 64 6.55 -23.50 -7.35
C ASP A 64 6.85 -22.02 -7.62
N LEU A 65 7.72 -21.74 -8.61
CA LEU A 65 7.99 -20.36 -9.01
C LEU A 65 6.67 -19.64 -9.28
N LYS A 66 5.72 -20.26 -10.02
CA LYS A 66 4.42 -19.66 -10.37
C LYS A 66 3.68 -19.13 -9.14
N LYS A 67 3.74 -19.84 -8.01
CA LYS A 67 3.08 -19.42 -6.76
C LYS A 67 3.72 -18.13 -6.22
N LEU A 68 5.05 -18.03 -6.22
CA LEU A 68 5.76 -16.84 -5.76
C LEU A 68 5.45 -15.60 -6.59
N ILE A 69 5.41 -15.70 -7.93
CA ILE A 69 5.05 -14.52 -8.76
C ILE A 69 3.58 -14.17 -8.61
N SER A 70 2.71 -15.18 -8.46
CA SER A 70 1.30 -14.94 -8.18
C SER A 70 1.14 -14.12 -6.89
N ARG A 71 1.95 -14.41 -5.86
CA ARG A 71 2.03 -13.56 -4.66
C ARG A 71 2.59 -12.17 -4.91
N MET A 72 3.64 -12.03 -5.72
CA MET A 72 4.16 -10.70 -6.07
C MET A 72 3.09 -9.81 -6.71
N VAL A 73 2.31 -10.38 -7.65
CA VAL A 73 1.18 -9.67 -8.29
C VAL A 73 0.10 -9.34 -7.26
N THR A 74 -0.20 -10.29 -6.37
CA THR A 74 -1.17 -10.11 -5.28
C THR A 74 -0.78 -8.98 -4.33
N PHE A 75 0.49 -8.89 -3.91
CA PHE A 75 0.99 -7.80 -3.06
C PHE A 75 0.97 -6.44 -3.76
N ALA A 76 1.21 -6.40 -5.06
CA ALA A 76 1.18 -5.17 -5.84
C ALA A 76 -0.26 -4.71 -6.17
N TRP A 77 -1.26 -5.59 -6.06
CA TRP A 77 -2.66 -5.36 -6.45
C TRP A 77 -3.27 -4.11 -5.81
N TYR A 78 -3.29 -4.07 -4.48
CA TYR A 78 -3.94 -3.00 -3.74
C TYR A 78 -3.20 -1.65 -3.86
N PRO A 79 -1.85 -1.60 -3.74
CA PRO A 79 -1.09 -0.38 -4.03
C PRO A 79 -1.34 0.23 -5.41
N ILE A 80 -1.45 -0.60 -6.44
CA ILE A 80 -1.66 -0.15 -7.82
C ILE A 80 -3.12 0.27 -8.03
N LEU A 81 -4.09 -0.58 -7.69
CA LEU A 81 -5.49 -0.34 -8.07
C LEU A 81 -6.26 0.54 -7.09
N LYS A 82 -6.05 0.37 -5.78
CA LYS A 82 -6.78 1.16 -4.77
C LYS A 82 -6.10 2.49 -4.50
N TYR A 83 -4.79 2.48 -4.28
CA TYR A 83 -4.03 3.68 -3.94
C TYR A 83 -3.51 4.45 -5.15
N LYS A 84 -3.64 3.88 -6.36
CA LYS A 84 -3.18 4.48 -7.63
C LYS A 84 -1.68 4.84 -7.59
N LEU A 85 -0.84 4.06 -6.89
CA LEU A 85 0.59 4.34 -6.83
C LEU A 85 1.25 4.05 -8.19
N SER A 86 2.07 4.99 -8.66
CA SER A 86 2.90 4.81 -9.84
C SER A 86 4.16 4.00 -9.51
N PHE A 87 4.33 2.86 -10.17
CA PHE A 87 5.56 2.06 -10.07
C PHE A 87 6.56 2.43 -11.19
N GLY A 88 6.20 3.40 -12.03
CA GLY A 88 6.96 3.84 -13.20
C GLY A 88 6.77 2.93 -14.42
N LEU A 89 7.21 3.43 -15.59
CA LEU A 89 6.93 2.80 -16.88
C LEU A 89 7.64 1.46 -17.11
N CYS A 90 8.73 1.21 -16.39
CA CYS A 90 9.57 0.02 -16.55
C CYS A 90 9.13 -1.16 -15.67
N ASP A 91 8.20 -0.97 -14.73
CA ASP A 91 7.78 -2.04 -13.84
C ASP A 91 6.67 -2.88 -14.50
N ASN A 92 6.99 -4.14 -14.77
CA ASN A 92 6.08 -5.04 -15.47
C ASN A 92 4.92 -5.54 -14.58
N LEU A 93 4.98 -5.38 -13.24
CA LEU A 93 3.87 -5.79 -12.37
C LEU A 93 2.59 -5.01 -12.70
N VAL A 94 2.70 -3.72 -13.01
CA VAL A 94 1.56 -2.86 -13.39
C VAL A 94 0.84 -3.42 -14.61
N LYS A 95 1.58 -3.89 -15.62
CA LYS A 95 0.99 -4.47 -16.84
C LYS A 95 0.17 -5.71 -16.51
N VAL A 96 0.68 -6.58 -15.64
CA VAL A 96 -0.01 -7.81 -15.23
C VAL A 96 -1.26 -7.49 -14.42
N VAL A 97 -1.15 -6.57 -13.45
CA VAL A 97 -2.28 -6.14 -12.61
C VAL A 97 -3.40 -5.55 -13.47
N ASN A 98 -3.09 -4.60 -14.35
CA ASN A 98 -4.08 -3.97 -15.22
C ASN A 98 -4.71 -5.00 -16.17
N TYR A 99 -3.91 -5.90 -16.76
CA TYR A 99 -4.45 -6.96 -17.61
C TYR A 99 -5.48 -7.83 -16.88
N ILE A 100 -5.21 -8.20 -15.63
CA ILE A 100 -6.13 -9.01 -14.84
C ILE A 100 -7.40 -8.20 -14.48
N GLU A 101 -7.24 -6.95 -14.05
CA GLU A 101 -8.38 -6.06 -13.74
C GLU A 101 -9.30 -5.91 -14.96
N ASP A 102 -8.74 -5.55 -16.11
CA ASP A 102 -9.49 -5.28 -17.34
C ASP A 102 -10.17 -6.53 -17.89
N THR A 103 -9.47 -7.67 -17.87
CA THR A 103 -9.95 -8.92 -18.49
C THR A 103 -10.97 -9.65 -17.62
N TYR A 104 -10.80 -9.62 -16.29
CA TYR A 104 -11.61 -10.41 -15.35
C TYR A 104 -12.52 -9.56 -14.46
N CYS A 105 -12.49 -8.24 -14.60
CA CYS A 105 -13.30 -7.28 -13.84
C CYS A 105 -13.17 -7.45 -12.32
N LEU A 106 -11.97 -7.81 -11.85
CA LEU A 106 -11.69 -7.95 -10.42
C LEU A 106 -11.40 -6.59 -9.81
N GLY A 107 -12.19 -6.18 -8.82
CA GLY A 107 -12.03 -4.88 -8.17
C GLY A 107 -10.77 -4.77 -7.30
N SER A 108 -10.40 -3.53 -6.96
CA SER A 108 -9.24 -3.23 -6.11
C SER A 108 -9.32 -3.82 -4.69
N ASN A 109 -10.53 -4.06 -4.17
CA ASN A 109 -10.79 -4.67 -2.86
C ASN A 109 -11.01 -6.20 -2.92
N TYR A 110 -10.62 -6.86 -4.02
CA TYR A 110 -10.76 -8.32 -4.13
C TYR A 110 -9.96 -9.03 -3.03
N ASP A 111 -10.52 -10.13 -2.51
CA ASP A 111 -9.90 -10.87 -1.41
C ASP A 111 -8.52 -11.43 -1.82
N GLU A 112 -7.52 -11.20 -0.97
CA GLU A 112 -6.12 -11.50 -1.27
C GLU A 112 -5.88 -12.99 -1.51
N LYS A 113 -6.50 -13.87 -0.70
CA LYS A 113 -6.35 -15.33 -0.84
C LYS A 113 -7.01 -15.82 -2.12
N LYS A 114 -8.23 -15.35 -2.39
CA LYS A 114 -8.93 -15.66 -3.65
C LYS A 114 -8.18 -15.15 -4.87
N LEU A 115 -7.57 -13.96 -4.81
CA LEU A 115 -6.77 -13.41 -5.90
C LEU A 115 -5.56 -14.30 -6.18
N LEU A 116 -4.82 -14.67 -5.12
CA LEU A 116 -3.66 -15.54 -5.24
C LEU A 116 -4.02 -16.89 -5.87
N ASP A 117 -5.09 -17.51 -5.41
CA ASP A 117 -5.54 -18.80 -5.93
C ASP A 117 -6.06 -18.67 -7.38
N PHE A 118 -6.73 -17.58 -7.71
CA PHE A 118 -7.13 -17.27 -9.09
C PHE A 118 -5.91 -17.15 -10.01
N ILE A 119 -4.93 -16.30 -9.69
CA ILE A 119 -3.74 -16.08 -10.53
C ILE A 119 -2.94 -17.38 -10.67
N TYR A 120 -2.79 -18.13 -9.58
CA TYR A 120 -2.02 -19.37 -9.58
C TYR A 120 -2.65 -20.45 -10.46
N ASN A 121 -3.98 -20.58 -10.45
CA ASN A 121 -4.69 -21.62 -11.19
C ASN A 121 -5.14 -21.19 -12.60
N CYS A 122 -5.00 -19.91 -12.96
CA CYS A 122 -5.42 -19.42 -14.26
C CYS A 122 -4.61 -20.08 -15.40
N GLU A 123 -5.34 -20.52 -16.44
CA GLU A 123 -4.83 -21.19 -17.64
C GLU A 123 -4.78 -20.27 -18.88
N ASP A 124 -5.15 -19.00 -18.71
CA ASP A 124 -5.04 -18.00 -19.76
C ASP A 124 -3.60 -17.91 -20.28
N LYS A 125 -3.46 -18.09 -21.60
CA LYS A 125 -2.17 -18.12 -22.29
C LYS A 125 -1.46 -16.76 -22.24
N ILE A 126 -2.20 -15.66 -22.31
CA ILE A 126 -1.65 -14.30 -22.25
C ILE A 126 -1.14 -14.03 -20.85
N LEU A 127 -1.98 -14.24 -19.82
CA LEU A 127 -1.55 -14.09 -18.43
C LEU A 127 -0.37 -15.01 -18.11
N SER A 128 -0.41 -16.27 -18.53
CA SER A 128 0.68 -17.23 -18.33
C SER A 128 1.99 -16.76 -18.96
N LYS A 129 1.94 -16.13 -20.14
CA LYS A 129 3.12 -15.53 -20.79
C LYS A 129 3.63 -14.33 -19.99
N MET A 130 2.74 -13.43 -19.56
CA MET A 130 3.12 -12.26 -18.77
C MET A 130 3.76 -12.64 -17.43
N LEU A 131 3.19 -13.65 -16.75
CA LEU A 131 3.77 -14.21 -15.53
C LEU A 131 5.16 -14.80 -15.81
N LYS A 132 5.33 -15.59 -16.90
CA LYS A 132 6.64 -16.12 -17.32
C LYS A 132 7.67 -15.01 -17.55
N ASP A 133 7.28 -13.93 -18.24
CA ASP A 133 8.16 -12.79 -18.50
C ASP A 133 8.55 -12.04 -17.20
N LEU A 134 7.62 -11.94 -16.23
CA LEU A 134 7.94 -11.48 -14.87
C LEU A 134 8.95 -12.42 -14.19
N THR A 135 8.78 -13.74 -14.31
CA THR A 135 9.66 -14.71 -13.64
C THR A 135 11.07 -14.72 -14.18
N TYR A 136 11.25 -14.44 -15.48
CA TYR A 136 12.38 -14.97 -16.25
C TYR A 136 13.72 -14.69 -15.60
N ASN A 137 13.88 -13.51 -15.00
CA ASN A 137 15.12 -13.10 -14.35
C ASN A 137 15.06 -13.02 -12.82
N VAL A 138 13.87 -13.04 -12.21
CA VAL A 138 13.69 -12.68 -10.80
C VAL A 138 14.43 -13.62 -9.83
N PRO A 139 14.22 -14.96 -9.86
CA PRO A 139 14.87 -15.85 -8.91
C PRO A 139 16.39 -15.86 -9.08
N TYR A 140 16.88 -15.67 -10.31
CA TYR A 140 18.31 -15.63 -10.62
C TYR A 140 18.95 -14.31 -10.14
N ARG A 141 18.33 -13.17 -10.43
CA ARG A 141 18.81 -11.85 -9.99
C ARG A 141 18.74 -11.65 -8.49
N PHE A 142 17.90 -12.40 -7.80
CA PHE A 142 17.88 -12.44 -6.35
C PHE A 142 19.10 -13.18 -5.79
N LEU A 143 19.50 -14.31 -6.41
CA LEU A 143 20.71 -15.05 -6.03
C LEU A 143 22.02 -14.47 -6.56
N SER A 144 21.98 -13.52 -7.50
CA SER A 144 23.19 -13.01 -8.16
C SER A 144 24.30 -12.50 -7.23
N PRO A 145 24.03 -11.92 -6.03
CA PRO A 145 25.08 -11.54 -5.10
C PRO A 145 25.97 -12.71 -4.66
N PHE A 146 25.43 -13.93 -4.55
CA PHE A 146 26.16 -15.15 -4.17
C PHE A 146 27.09 -15.67 -5.26
N PHE A 147 26.87 -15.28 -6.50
CA PHE A 147 27.58 -15.82 -7.67
C PHE A 147 28.27 -14.74 -8.51
N ARG A 148 28.61 -13.59 -7.90
CA ARG A 148 29.22 -12.44 -8.61
C ARG A 148 30.48 -12.82 -9.38
N GLU A 149 31.37 -13.60 -8.77
CA GLU A 149 32.62 -14.02 -9.41
C GLU A 149 32.38 -14.92 -10.64
N HIS A 150 31.38 -15.79 -10.58
CA HIS A 150 31.04 -16.71 -11.67
C HIS A 150 30.24 -16.07 -12.80
N THR A 151 29.56 -14.96 -12.52
CA THR A 151 28.72 -14.24 -13.50
C THR A 151 29.38 -13.00 -14.07
N ARG A 152 30.61 -12.68 -13.63
CA ARG A 152 31.34 -11.49 -14.06
C ARG A 152 31.69 -11.57 -15.55
N GLY A 153 31.19 -10.60 -16.32
CA GLY A 153 31.47 -10.49 -17.76
C GLY A 153 30.57 -11.35 -18.65
N GLU A 154 29.79 -12.26 -18.08
CA GLU A 154 28.77 -13.02 -18.80
C GLU A 154 27.49 -12.19 -18.97
N ARG A 155 26.86 -12.27 -20.14
CA ARG A 155 25.65 -11.50 -20.47
C ARG A 155 24.48 -12.35 -20.96
N SER A 156 24.76 -13.55 -21.46
CA SER A 156 23.84 -14.40 -22.21
C SER A 156 23.44 -15.68 -21.47
N ARG A 157 24.29 -16.16 -20.55
CA ARG A 157 24.09 -17.43 -19.83
C ARG A 157 23.97 -17.29 -18.32
N VAL A 158 23.82 -16.07 -17.82
CA VAL A 158 23.83 -15.76 -16.38
C VAL A 158 22.79 -16.59 -15.62
N GLU A 159 21.56 -16.67 -16.12
CA GLU A 159 20.46 -17.40 -15.48
C GLU A 159 20.76 -18.90 -15.40
N LYS A 160 21.30 -19.49 -16.47
CA LYS A 160 21.65 -20.91 -16.52
C LYS A 160 22.79 -21.24 -15.54
N ILE A 161 23.82 -20.39 -15.49
CA ILE A 161 24.95 -20.53 -14.57
C ILE A 161 24.47 -20.45 -13.12
N ILE A 162 23.63 -19.46 -12.79
CA ILE A 162 23.07 -19.33 -11.45
C ILE A 162 22.20 -20.53 -11.11
N GLU A 163 21.42 -21.06 -12.06
CA GLU A 163 20.61 -22.26 -11.83
C GLU A 163 21.48 -23.47 -11.44
N GLU A 164 22.55 -23.73 -12.19
CA GLU A 164 23.50 -24.81 -11.93
C GLU A 164 24.20 -24.62 -10.58
N LEU A 165 24.80 -23.46 -10.35
CA LEU A 165 25.50 -23.15 -9.10
C LEU A 165 24.57 -23.15 -7.89
N SER A 166 23.30 -22.76 -8.04
CA SER A 166 22.34 -22.76 -6.93
C SER A 166 22.09 -24.16 -6.37
N ARG A 167 22.26 -25.22 -7.18
CA ARG A 167 22.11 -26.61 -6.74
C ARG A 167 23.35 -27.12 -6.01
N GLU A 168 24.53 -26.69 -6.44
CA GLU A 168 25.82 -27.13 -5.89
C GLU A 168 26.23 -26.33 -4.64
N ASN A 169 25.85 -25.06 -4.54
CA ASN A 169 26.29 -24.16 -3.49
C ASN A 169 25.34 -24.18 -2.28
N GLU A 170 25.82 -24.65 -1.13
CA GLU A 170 25.03 -24.72 0.11
C GLU A 170 24.83 -23.37 0.82
N GLN A 171 25.55 -22.32 0.41
CA GLN A 171 25.54 -21.01 1.08
C GLN A 171 24.43 -20.08 0.57
N CYS A 172 23.92 -20.30 -0.65
CA CYS A 172 22.84 -19.48 -1.21
C CYS A 172 21.46 -19.80 -0.59
N VAL A 173 20.53 -18.85 -0.70
CA VAL A 173 19.22 -18.94 -0.02
C VAL A 173 18.41 -20.18 -0.40
N TYR A 174 18.43 -20.53 -1.68
CA TYR A 174 17.68 -21.63 -2.24
C TYR A 174 18.36 -22.19 -3.49
N GLU A 175 18.05 -23.44 -3.80
CA GLU A 175 18.35 -24.06 -5.10
C GLU A 175 17.18 -23.89 -6.07
N ILE A 176 17.49 -23.80 -7.36
CA ILE A 176 16.50 -23.73 -8.43
C ILE A 176 16.56 -25.04 -9.24
N TYR A 177 15.41 -25.69 -9.41
CA TYR A 177 15.33 -26.96 -10.12
C TYR A 177 14.05 -27.08 -10.95
N VAL A 178 14.03 -28.07 -11.84
CA VAL A 178 12.88 -28.38 -12.70
C VAL A 178 12.22 -29.66 -12.21
N TYR A 179 10.89 -29.62 -12.07
CA TYR A 179 10.06 -30.75 -11.68
C TYR A 179 9.07 -31.12 -12.79
N GLY A 180 9.02 -32.41 -13.16
CA GLY A 180 8.10 -32.93 -14.18
C GLY A 180 8.20 -32.21 -15.52
N ASP A 181 7.06 -31.84 -16.10
CA ASP A 181 6.90 -31.17 -17.41
C ASP A 181 7.39 -29.70 -17.41
N SER A 182 8.66 -29.48 -17.07
CA SER A 182 9.31 -28.16 -17.11
C SER A 182 8.80 -27.13 -16.09
N LYS A 183 8.19 -27.57 -14.98
CA LYS A 183 7.78 -26.64 -13.91
C LYS A 183 8.99 -26.28 -13.05
N LYS A 184 9.38 -25.01 -13.05
CA LYS A 184 10.49 -24.51 -12.21
C LYS A 184 10.04 -24.34 -10.77
N ARG A 185 10.85 -24.82 -9.85
CA ARG A 185 10.63 -24.75 -8.40
C ARG A 185 11.89 -24.24 -7.71
N ILE A 186 11.71 -23.77 -6.48
CA ILE A 186 12.83 -23.50 -5.57
C ILE A 186 12.69 -24.37 -4.33
N LYS A 187 13.83 -24.76 -3.76
CA LYS A 187 13.89 -25.39 -2.45
C LYS A 187 14.75 -24.54 -1.53
N ILE A 188 14.13 -23.98 -0.49
CA ILE A 188 14.81 -23.20 0.53
C ILE A 188 15.72 -24.13 1.34
N ARG A 189 16.95 -23.70 1.59
CA ARG A 189 17.91 -24.48 2.39
C ARG A 189 17.56 -24.37 3.87
N GLU A 190 17.81 -25.45 4.62
CA GLU A 190 17.39 -25.57 6.03
C GLU A 190 17.91 -24.43 6.92
N ASN A 191 19.21 -24.11 6.85
CA ASN A 191 19.80 -22.99 7.60
C ASN A 191 19.12 -21.64 7.25
N TRP A 192 18.74 -21.46 5.98
CA TRP A 192 18.03 -20.28 5.53
C TRP A 192 16.58 -20.24 6.02
N CYS A 193 15.90 -21.39 6.15
CA CYS A 193 14.56 -21.46 6.70
C CYS A 193 14.52 -20.87 8.12
N ASN A 194 15.41 -21.35 9.00
CA ASN A 194 15.49 -20.88 10.39
C ASN A 194 15.81 -19.38 10.45
N TYR A 195 16.84 -18.95 9.72
CA TYR A 195 17.25 -17.56 9.69
C TYR A 195 16.14 -16.63 9.18
N LEU A 196 15.49 -16.95 8.05
CA LEU A 196 14.46 -16.10 7.46
C LEU A 196 13.19 -16.06 8.30
N LYS A 197 12.79 -17.18 8.90
CA LYS A 197 11.61 -17.27 9.79
C LYS A 197 11.83 -16.48 11.08
N ASN A 198 12.96 -16.69 11.76
CA ASN A 198 13.28 -16.00 13.01
C ASN A 198 13.46 -14.48 12.84
N ASN A 199 13.88 -14.04 11.64
CA ASN A 199 14.11 -12.63 11.34
C ASN A 199 13.01 -12.01 10.44
N TYR A 200 11.88 -12.70 10.24
CA TYR A 200 10.83 -12.32 9.28
C TYR A 200 10.46 -10.83 9.35
N ARG A 201 10.16 -10.31 10.55
CA ARG A 201 9.70 -8.92 10.72
C ARG A 201 10.76 -7.88 10.38
N ILE A 202 12.02 -8.16 10.69
CA ILE A 202 13.14 -7.26 10.39
C ILE A 202 13.36 -7.23 8.87
N LEU A 203 13.37 -8.40 8.22
CA LEU A 203 13.55 -8.52 6.79
C LEU A 203 12.38 -7.92 5.99
N GLN A 204 11.15 -8.15 6.46
CA GLN A 204 9.94 -7.51 5.93
C GLN A 204 10.02 -5.98 6.07
N GLY A 205 10.46 -5.48 7.22
CA GLY A 205 10.65 -4.04 7.45
C GLY A 205 11.63 -3.43 6.44
N TRP A 206 12.75 -4.11 6.18
CA TRP A 206 13.68 -3.67 5.13
C TRP A 206 13.07 -3.71 3.75
N ALA A 207 12.39 -4.80 3.37
CA ALA A 207 11.72 -4.89 2.07
C ALA A 207 10.73 -3.75 1.85
N TYR A 208 9.92 -3.42 2.88
CA TYR A 208 9.01 -2.28 2.83
C TYR A 208 9.73 -0.94 2.76
N TYR A 209 10.79 -0.72 3.54
CA TYR A 209 11.58 0.50 3.46
C TYR A 209 12.12 0.74 2.04
N LYS A 210 12.64 -0.31 1.39
CA LYS A 210 13.12 -0.25 0.00
C LYS A 210 12.00 0.06 -0.99
N LEU A 211 10.83 -0.55 -0.82
CA LEU A 211 9.64 -0.23 -1.60
C LEU A 211 9.21 1.23 -1.40
N VAL A 212 9.21 1.75 -0.17
CA VAL A 212 8.90 3.17 0.10
C VAL A 212 9.87 4.08 -0.63
N ILE A 213 11.19 3.87 -0.54
CA ILE A 213 12.18 4.69 -1.25
C ILE A 213 11.91 4.66 -2.76
N PHE A 214 11.66 3.47 -3.30
CA PHE A 214 11.40 3.29 -4.73
C PHE A 214 10.14 4.06 -5.18
N LEU A 215 9.06 3.94 -4.43
CA LEU A 215 7.76 4.53 -4.74
C LEU A 215 7.76 6.04 -4.51
N GLN A 216 8.44 6.54 -3.47
CA GLN A 216 8.54 7.97 -3.17
C GLN A 216 9.16 8.76 -4.31
N LYS A 217 10.19 8.21 -4.97
CA LYS A 217 10.82 8.83 -6.15
C LYS A 217 9.88 8.99 -7.35
N ARG A 218 8.78 8.24 -7.38
CA ARG A 218 7.81 8.18 -8.50
C ARG A 218 6.47 8.83 -8.16
N ASN A 219 6.23 9.10 -6.89
CA ASN A 219 4.96 9.59 -6.36
C ASN A 219 5.24 10.79 -5.42
N LEU A 220 6.00 11.78 -5.91
CA LEU A 220 6.61 12.83 -5.08
C LEU A 220 5.63 13.55 -4.14
N ASN A 221 4.40 13.79 -4.60
CA ASN A 221 3.39 14.55 -3.89
C ASN A 221 2.32 13.68 -3.21
N VAL A 222 2.44 12.35 -3.29
CA VAL A 222 1.45 11.44 -2.72
C VAL A 222 1.72 11.29 -1.23
N PRO A 223 0.74 11.60 -0.35
CA PRO A 223 0.95 11.51 1.09
C PRO A 223 1.04 10.06 1.56
N GLY A 224 1.82 9.80 2.60
CA GLY A 224 1.74 8.54 3.35
C GLY A 224 2.09 7.27 2.56
N ILE A 225 3.03 7.30 1.61
CA ILE A 225 3.42 6.12 0.80
C ILE A 225 3.79 4.90 1.66
N ALA A 226 4.44 5.12 2.81
CA ALA A 226 4.77 4.04 3.76
C ALA A 226 3.53 3.29 4.28
N MET A 227 2.36 3.94 4.27
CA MET A 227 1.07 3.37 4.68
C MET A 227 0.26 2.83 3.48
N LYS A 228 0.77 2.97 2.25
CA LYS A 228 0.10 2.57 0.99
C LYS A 228 0.67 1.28 0.38
N LEU A 229 1.30 0.43 1.17
CA LEU A 229 1.89 -0.83 0.70
C LEU A 229 0.97 -2.05 0.90
N GLU A 230 -0.01 -1.94 1.80
CA GLU A 230 -0.91 -3.03 2.18
C GLU A 230 -2.36 -2.54 2.30
N VAL A 231 -3.30 -3.49 2.33
CA VAL A 231 -4.69 -3.24 2.71
C VAL A 231 -4.75 -2.71 4.16
N PRO A 232 -5.52 -1.66 4.46
CA PRO A 232 -5.65 -1.15 5.83
C PRO A 232 -6.26 -2.22 6.74
N LYS A 233 -5.62 -2.46 7.89
CA LYS A 233 -6.10 -3.46 8.87
C LYS A 233 -7.38 -3.04 9.58
N LYS A 234 -7.60 -1.74 9.78
CA LYS A 234 -8.77 -1.17 10.46
C LYS A 234 -9.10 0.20 9.88
N ARG A 235 -10.39 0.48 9.68
CA ARG A 235 -10.95 1.81 9.42
C ARG A 235 -12.17 1.98 10.31
N ASN A 236 -12.29 3.12 11.00
CA ASN A 236 -13.39 3.34 11.94
C ASN A 236 -13.84 4.81 11.88
N LEU A 237 -15.05 5.02 11.38
CA LEU A 237 -15.69 6.34 11.24
C LEU A 237 -16.74 6.62 12.33
N THR A 238 -16.78 5.84 13.41
CA THR A 238 -17.85 5.91 14.43
C THR A 238 -17.90 7.28 15.10
N ALA A 239 -16.74 7.85 15.45
CA ALA A 239 -16.68 9.15 16.13
C ALA A 239 -17.17 10.28 15.22
N GLN A 240 -16.72 10.30 13.96
CA GLN A 240 -17.08 11.29 12.96
C GLN A 240 -18.56 11.19 12.59
N THR A 241 -19.08 9.97 12.45
CA THR A 241 -20.50 9.73 12.19
C THR A 241 -21.36 10.26 13.32
N LYS A 242 -20.94 10.10 14.59
CA LYS A 242 -21.68 10.65 15.73
C LYS A 242 -21.76 12.18 15.68
N ILE A 243 -20.64 12.84 15.38
CA ILE A 243 -20.60 14.31 15.30
C ILE A 243 -21.48 14.81 14.15
N TRP A 244 -21.38 14.19 12.97
CA TRP A 244 -22.22 14.56 11.84
C TRP A 244 -23.72 14.34 12.08
N LYS A 245 -24.10 13.31 12.85
CA LYS A 245 -25.50 13.14 13.29
C LYS A 245 -25.98 14.33 14.12
N GLU A 246 -25.19 14.76 15.10
CA GLU A 246 -25.55 15.92 15.92
C GLU A 246 -25.61 17.21 15.09
N ILE A 247 -24.72 17.37 14.09
CA ILE A 247 -24.77 18.51 13.16
C ILE A 247 -26.06 18.50 12.35
N ILE A 248 -26.46 17.34 11.79
CA ILE A 248 -27.69 17.16 11.02
C ILE A 248 -28.94 17.45 11.88
N GLU A 249 -28.94 17.03 13.14
CA GLU A 249 -30.08 17.24 14.05
C GLU A 249 -30.24 18.71 14.48
N THR A 250 -29.15 19.48 14.49
CA THR A 250 -29.14 20.88 14.98
C THR A 250 -29.08 21.93 13.88
N ASN A 251 -28.76 21.55 12.65
CA ASN A 251 -28.65 22.45 11.50
C ASN A 251 -29.45 21.90 10.32
N SER A 252 -29.98 22.77 9.46
CA SER A 252 -30.54 22.33 8.17
C SER A 252 -29.40 21.90 7.23
N ILE A 253 -29.19 20.58 7.17
CA ILE A 253 -28.18 19.92 6.37
C ILE A 253 -28.87 19.09 5.28
N ASN A 254 -28.53 19.39 4.04
CA ASN A 254 -28.93 18.61 2.88
C ASN A 254 -27.73 17.82 2.38
N ASP A 255 -27.99 16.63 1.85
CA ASP A 255 -26.99 15.81 1.18
C ASP A 255 -26.40 16.59 -0.02
N ILE A 256 -25.06 16.62 -0.11
CA ILE A 256 -24.35 17.45 -1.09
C ILE A 256 -24.62 16.99 -2.55
N TYR A 257 -24.98 15.73 -2.74
CA TYR A 257 -25.18 15.10 -4.05
C TYR A 257 -26.60 15.28 -4.56
N THR A 258 -27.57 14.85 -3.75
CA THR A 258 -28.99 14.80 -4.10
C THR A 258 -29.74 16.08 -3.73
N GLY A 259 -29.20 16.89 -2.80
CA GLY A 259 -29.88 18.04 -2.24
C GLY A 259 -31.01 17.69 -1.26
N LEU A 260 -31.20 16.40 -0.96
CA LEU A 260 -32.27 15.92 -0.08
C LEU A 260 -31.90 16.04 1.40
N GLU A 261 -32.91 16.26 2.24
CA GLU A 261 -32.79 16.21 3.69
C GLU A 261 -32.62 14.78 4.22
N PHE A 262 -31.99 14.62 5.37
CA PHE A 262 -31.78 13.34 6.04
C PHE A 262 -33.02 12.84 6.81
N THR A 263 -34.14 12.66 6.11
CA THR A 263 -35.41 12.17 6.68
C THR A 263 -35.48 10.65 6.73
N LYS A 264 -36.45 10.12 7.49
CA LYS A 264 -36.70 8.67 7.56
C LYS A 264 -37.07 8.09 6.20
N GLU A 265 -37.86 8.83 5.42
CA GLU A 265 -38.27 8.48 4.07
C GLU A 265 -37.06 8.33 3.16
N ASN A 266 -36.17 9.34 3.14
CA ASN A 266 -34.97 9.32 2.32
C ASN A 266 -33.96 8.26 2.76
N TYR A 267 -33.86 7.97 4.08
CA TYR A 267 -33.04 6.84 4.55
C TYR A 267 -33.54 5.48 4.07
N ASN A 268 -34.86 5.29 3.93
CA ASN A 268 -35.41 4.05 3.41
C ASN A 268 -35.12 3.89 1.90
N GLU A 269 -35.15 5.00 1.15
CA GLU A 269 -34.94 4.98 -0.31
C GLU A 269 -33.45 4.93 -0.70
N TYR A 270 -32.61 5.78 -0.11
CA TYR A 270 -31.21 5.97 -0.50
C TYR A 270 -30.21 5.27 0.44
N GLY A 271 -30.72 4.65 1.50
CA GLY A 271 -29.94 3.95 2.51
C GLY A 271 -29.54 4.82 3.69
N VAL A 272 -29.14 4.18 4.79
CA VAL A 272 -28.78 4.83 6.05
C VAL A 272 -27.63 5.85 5.90
N LEU A 273 -27.49 6.73 6.89
CA LEU A 273 -26.41 7.70 6.97
C LEU A 273 -25.04 7.02 6.78
N SER A 274 -24.26 7.57 5.87
CA SER A 274 -22.87 7.22 5.59
C SER A 274 -22.03 8.48 5.55
N MET A 275 -20.78 8.38 6.01
CA MET A 275 -19.79 9.42 5.81
C MET A 275 -19.07 9.17 4.49
N ASP A 276 -18.90 10.22 3.70
CA ASP A 276 -18.10 10.18 2.48
C ASP A 276 -16.95 11.19 2.59
N HIS A 277 -15.86 10.84 1.93
CA HIS A 277 -14.65 11.64 1.84
C HIS A 277 -14.70 12.49 0.56
N PHE A 278 -14.65 13.83 0.70
CA PHE A 278 -14.65 14.74 -0.46
C PHE A 278 -13.44 14.48 -1.36
N ILE A 279 -12.25 14.38 -0.77
CA ILE A 279 -11.06 13.80 -1.40
C ILE A 279 -10.92 12.34 -0.94
N PRO A 280 -10.85 11.35 -1.85
CA PRO A 280 -10.90 9.93 -1.53
C PRO A 280 -9.99 9.50 -0.38
N TRP A 281 -10.52 8.68 0.53
CA TRP A 281 -9.76 8.14 1.66
C TRP A 281 -8.51 7.38 1.20
N SER A 282 -8.60 6.63 0.10
CA SER A 282 -7.46 5.92 -0.49
C SER A 282 -6.35 6.85 -0.96
N PHE A 283 -6.64 8.14 -1.19
CA PHE A 283 -5.63 9.17 -1.40
C PHE A 283 -5.09 9.74 -0.08
N VAL A 284 -5.94 10.22 0.82
CA VAL A 284 -5.52 11.01 2.00
C VAL A 284 -5.15 10.19 3.24
N LEU A 285 -5.65 8.97 3.37
CA LEU A 285 -5.46 8.05 4.51
C LEU A 285 -5.82 8.61 5.90
N HIS A 286 -6.72 9.58 5.98
CA HIS A 286 -7.23 10.10 7.25
C HIS A 286 -8.75 10.22 7.24
N ASP A 287 -9.33 10.28 8.44
CA ASP A 287 -10.76 10.45 8.69
C ASP A 287 -11.05 11.80 9.40
N GLN A 288 -10.21 12.82 9.16
CA GLN A 288 -10.43 14.19 9.67
C GLN A 288 -11.75 14.77 9.15
N ILE A 289 -12.49 15.43 10.05
CA ILE A 289 -13.86 15.91 9.82
C ILE A 289 -13.95 16.89 8.66
N TRP A 290 -12.91 17.69 8.45
CA TRP A 290 -12.88 18.72 7.41
C TRP A 290 -12.93 18.15 5.99
N ASN A 291 -12.63 16.87 5.80
CA ASN A 291 -12.73 16.17 4.52
C ASN A 291 -13.96 15.24 4.43
N LEU A 292 -14.78 15.19 5.48
CA LEU A 292 -15.95 14.31 5.55
C LEU A 292 -17.24 15.08 5.34
N VAL A 293 -18.18 14.46 4.62
CA VAL A 293 -19.54 14.97 4.44
C VAL A 293 -20.56 13.85 4.71
N PRO A 294 -21.75 14.18 5.23
CA PRO A 294 -22.82 13.22 5.38
C PRO A 294 -23.47 12.96 4.03
N THR A 295 -23.82 11.69 3.79
CA THR A 295 -24.57 11.28 2.61
C THR A 295 -25.34 9.98 2.89
N PHE A 296 -26.12 9.53 1.92
CA PHE A 296 -26.81 8.25 1.97
C PHE A 296 -25.88 7.11 1.49
N LYS A 297 -25.99 5.94 2.12
CA LYS A 297 -25.11 4.79 1.83
C LYS A 297 -25.07 4.40 0.35
N ASN A 298 -26.20 4.40 -0.35
CA ASN A 298 -26.25 3.99 -1.76
C ASN A 298 -25.57 5.04 -2.66
N ILE A 299 -25.72 6.31 -2.32
CA ILE A 299 -25.05 7.44 -2.99
C ILE A 299 -23.54 7.34 -2.80
N ASN A 300 -23.06 7.18 -1.56
CA ASN A 300 -21.63 6.98 -1.28
C ASN A 300 -21.05 5.78 -2.05
N SER A 301 -21.79 4.67 -2.08
CA SER A 301 -21.36 3.47 -2.79
C SER A 301 -21.25 3.69 -4.31
N LYS A 302 -22.13 4.51 -4.89
CA LYS A 302 -22.05 4.92 -6.30
C LYS A 302 -20.84 5.81 -6.57
N LYS A 303 -20.51 6.76 -5.67
CA LYS A 303 -19.32 7.61 -5.79
C LYS A 303 -18.03 6.79 -5.79
N ASN A 304 -17.94 5.81 -4.89
CA ASN A 304 -16.72 5.03 -4.64
C ASN A 304 -15.53 5.97 -4.34
N ASP A 305 -14.33 5.63 -4.79
CA ASP A 305 -13.13 6.45 -4.65
C ASP A 305 -13.02 7.56 -5.70
N ASN A 306 -14.10 7.91 -6.42
CA ASN A 306 -14.02 8.99 -7.40
C ASN A 306 -13.96 10.37 -6.74
N LEU A 307 -13.26 11.28 -7.41
CA LEU A 307 -13.32 12.70 -7.16
C LEU A 307 -14.63 13.26 -7.71
N LEU A 308 -15.08 14.37 -7.13
CA LEU A 308 -16.24 15.13 -7.62
C LEU A 308 -15.78 16.23 -8.56
N ASN A 309 -16.58 16.57 -9.57
CA ASN A 309 -16.34 17.78 -10.36
C ASN A 309 -16.15 19.00 -9.42
N TYR A 310 -14.92 19.50 -9.35
CA TYR A 310 -14.52 20.43 -8.30
C TYR A 310 -15.37 21.70 -8.33
N ASP A 311 -15.49 22.34 -9.50
CA ASP A 311 -16.17 23.63 -9.65
C ASP A 311 -17.68 23.52 -9.32
N LYS A 312 -18.30 22.38 -9.62
CA LYS A 312 -19.72 22.12 -9.34
C LYS A 312 -20.02 21.93 -7.84
N TYR A 313 -19.10 21.33 -7.09
CA TYR A 313 -19.36 20.87 -5.72
C TYR A 313 -18.61 21.65 -4.64
N ILE A 314 -17.55 22.39 -4.97
CA ILE A 314 -16.70 23.02 -3.96
C ILE A 314 -17.43 24.03 -3.09
N ASP A 315 -18.33 24.85 -3.65
CA ASP A 315 -19.06 25.85 -2.86
C ASP A 315 -20.05 25.21 -1.89
N LYS A 316 -20.74 24.15 -2.33
CA LYS A 316 -21.63 23.35 -1.47
C LYS A 316 -20.84 22.65 -0.36
N PHE A 317 -19.65 22.15 -0.69
CA PHE A 317 -18.74 21.56 0.29
C PHE A 317 -18.30 22.59 1.32
N CYS A 318 -17.88 23.79 0.90
CA CYS A 318 -17.50 24.86 1.81
C CYS A 318 -18.64 25.29 2.75
N ASP A 319 -19.89 25.38 2.26
CA ASP A 319 -21.06 25.66 3.10
C ASP A 319 -21.26 24.61 4.19
N LEU A 320 -21.23 23.32 3.81
CA LEU A 320 -21.34 22.22 4.77
C LEU A 320 -20.21 22.24 5.80
N GLN A 321 -18.97 22.49 5.36
CA GLN A 321 -17.82 22.58 6.27
C GLN A 321 -17.89 23.79 7.19
N TYR A 322 -18.46 24.92 6.75
CA TYR A 322 -18.64 26.09 7.61
C TYR A 322 -19.67 25.83 8.72
N LYS A 323 -20.78 25.14 8.39
CA LYS A 323 -21.77 24.69 9.38
C LYS A 323 -21.15 23.73 10.39
N ALA A 324 -20.38 22.74 9.91
CA ALA A 324 -19.66 21.80 10.77
C ALA A 324 -18.64 22.51 11.67
N PHE A 325 -17.79 23.39 11.11
CA PHE A 325 -16.84 24.21 11.84
C PHE A 325 -17.53 25.03 12.94
N SER A 326 -18.62 25.72 12.58
CA SER A 326 -19.39 26.54 13.52
C SER A 326 -19.95 25.72 14.67
N PHE A 327 -20.50 24.54 14.38
CA PHE A 327 -21.03 23.61 15.38
C PHE A 327 -19.95 23.11 16.33
N VAL A 328 -18.79 22.66 15.80
CA VAL A 328 -17.72 22.09 16.65
C VAL A 328 -17.10 23.15 17.56
N VAL A 329 -17.01 24.40 17.10
CA VAL A 329 -16.56 25.54 17.91
C VAL A 329 -17.57 25.84 19.03
N ASP A 330 -18.87 25.94 18.72
CA ASP A 330 -19.90 26.26 19.72
C ASP A 330 -20.06 25.18 20.77
N THR A 331 -19.96 23.91 20.36
CA THR A 331 -20.08 22.75 21.23
C THR A 331 -18.74 22.32 21.85
N LYS A 332 -17.66 23.09 21.64
CA LYS A 332 -16.32 22.89 22.22
C LYS A 332 -15.76 21.47 21.97
N ARG A 333 -15.88 20.98 20.73
CA ARG A 333 -15.35 19.68 20.30
C ARG A 333 -13.86 19.80 19.98
N ASN A 334 -13.03 19.83 21.03
CA ASN A 334 -11.60 20.15 20.94
C ASN A 334 -10.85 19.39 19.84
N ASN A 335 -11.02 18.07 19.70
CA ASN A 335 -10.32 17.30 18.67
C ASN A 335 -10.64 17.79 17.24
N GLN A 336 -11.92 18.06 16.96
CA GLN A 336 -12.36 18.55 15.65
C GLN A 336 -11.97 20.01 15.44
N ILE A 337 -11.98 20.82 16.51
CA ILE A 337 -11.43 22.18 16.48
C ILE A 337 -9.96 22.13 16.06
N GLU A 338 -9.13 21.25 16.64
CA GLU A 338 -7.74 21.09 16.25
C GLU A 338 -7.60 20.66 14.77
N GLU A 339 -8.40 19.71 14.29
CA GLU A 339 -8.39 19.31 12.88
C GLU A 339 -8.66 20.49 11.92
N TYR A 340 -9.63 21.36 12.25
CA TYR A 340 -9.86 22.58 11.45
C TYR A 340 -8.77 23.63 11.64
N ARG A 341 -8.20 23.78 12.84
CA ARG A 341 -7.10 24.73 13.11
C ARG A 341 -5.85 24.36 12.32
N GLU A 342 -5.53 23.07 12.24
CA GLU A 342 -4.41 22.56 11.44
C GLU A 342 -4.63 22.83 9.95
N LEU A 343 -5.82 22.52 9.43
CA LEU A 343 -6.16 22.78 8.02
C LEU A 343 -6.08 24.28 7.70
N LEU A 344 -6.80 25.10 8.46
CA LEU A 344 -6.93 26.54 8.21
C LEU A 344 -5.69 27.32 8.65
N ARG A 345 -4.79 26.72 9.42
CA ARG A 345 -3.60 27.36 10.01
C ARG A 345 -3.97 28.57 10.87
N ILE A 346 -4.92 28.37 11.78
CA ILE A 346 -5.44 29.41 12.69
C ILE A 346 -5.15 29.07 14.14
N GLU A 347 -4.79 30.10 14.92
CA GLU A 347 -4.45 29.94 16.34
C GLU A 347 -5.69 29.79 17.23
N ASP A 348 -6.76 30.52 16.97
CA ASP A 348 -7.98 30.50 17.78
C ASP A 348 -9.21 30.38 16.87
N ALA A 349 -9.87 29.23 16.92
CA ALA A 349 -11.04 28.94 16.11
C ALA A 349 -12.28 29.75 16.51
N LYS A 350 -12.42 30.08 17.80
CA LYS A 350 -13.55 30.88 18.29
C LYS A 350 -13.41 32.32 17.80
N LYS A 351 -12.23 32.92 18.00
CA LYS A 351 -11.94 34.27 17.49
C LYS A 351 -12.07 34.34 15.97
N PHE A 352 -11.54 33.33 15.26
CA PHE A 352 -11.70 33.24 13.81
C PHE A 352 -13.18 33.26 13.41
N LYS A 353 -14.02 32.44 14.06
CA LYS A 353 -15.47 32.40 13.78
C LYS A 353 -16.16 33.75 14.05
N GLU A 354 -15.78 34.46 15.10
CA GLU A 354 -16.41 35.73 15.50
C GLU A 354 -15.99 36.92 14.63
N GLU A 355 -14.74 36.94 14.15
CA GLU A 355 -14.16 38.10 13.45
C GLU A 355 -14.09 37.95 11.92
N LYS A 356 -14.17 36.72 11.39
CA LYS A 356 -13.95 36.44 9.97
C LYS A 356 -15.24 36.14 9.23
N THR A 357 -15.29 36.56 7.97
CA THR A 357 -16.47 36.31 7.13
C THR A 357 -16.51 34.88 6.62
N ILE A 358 -17.69 34.43 6.19
CA ILE A 358 -17.85 33.12 5.58
C ILE A 358 -17.01 32.98 4.28
N GLU A 359 -16.85 34.07 3.53
CA GLU A 359 -16.02 34.10 2.33
C GLU A 359 -14.53 33.92 2.65
N GLU A 360 -14.05 34.46 3.77
CA GLU A 360 -12.69 34.21 4.26
C GLU A 360 -12.49 32.72 4.60
N PHE A 361 -13.46 32.09 5.28
CA PHE A 361 -13.41 30.63 5.52
C PHE A 361 -13.39 29.84 4.21
N TYR A 362 -14.25 30.18 3.24
CA TYR A 362 -14.33 29.49 1.94
C TYR A 362 -13.01 29.58 1.21
N LYS A 363 -12.41 30.78 1.16
CA LYS A 363 -11.11 31.02 0.55
C LYS A 363 -10.02 30.14 1.18
N MET A 364 -10.01 29.98 2.50
CA MET A 364 -9.02 29.18 3.21
C MET A 364 -9.19 27.68 2.98
N ILE A 365 -10.43 27.16 3.03
CA ILE A 365 -10.72 25.76 2.68
C ILE A 365 -10.28 25.46 1.25
N LYS A 366 -10.70 26.29 0.28
CA LYS A 366 -10.35 26.10 -1.14
C LYS A 366 -8.85 26.12 -1.38
N LYS A 367 -8.11 26.98 -0.67
CA LYS A 367 -6.65 27.09 -0.78
C LYS A 367 -5.94 25.79 -0.40
N GLU A 368 -6.45 25.06 0.59
CA GLU A 368 -5.82 23.82 1.06
C GLU A 368 -6.39 22.57 0.35
N VAL A 369 -7.68 22.55 0.00
CA VAL A 369 -8.33 21.40 -0.66
C VAL A 369 -7.95 21.30 -2.14
N MET A 370 -7.89 22.42 -2.88
CA MET A 370 -7.60 22.40 -4.32
C MET A 370 -6.27 21.73 -4.68
N PRO A 371 -5.13 22.03 -4.02
CA PRO A 371 -3.87 21.37 -4.33
C PRO A 371 -3.94 19.85 -4.10
N VAL A 372 -4.56 19.42 -3.00
CA VAL A 372 -4.68 18.01 -2.62
C VAL A 372 -5.58 17.27 -3.63
N TYR A 373 -6.69 17.88 -4.03
CA TYR A 373 -7.57 17.39 -5.10
C TYR A 373 -6.80 17.19 -6.42
N ASN A 374 -6.05 18.20 -6.86
CA ASN A 374 -5.30 18.14 -8.11
C ASN A 374 -4.20 17.07 -8.10
N ILE A 375 -3.55 16.84 -6.95
CA ILE A 375 -2.59 15.74 -6.83
C ILE A 375 -3.28 14.39 -6.95
N ALA A 376 -4.44 14.21 -6.31
CA ALA A 376 -5.23 12.98 -6.46
C ALA A 376 -5.64 12.74 -7.92
N LEU A 377 -6.12 13.79 -8.61
CA LEU A 377 -6.47 13.70 -10.03
C LEU A 377 -5.27 13.25 -10.88
N ASN A 378 -4.12 13.92 -10.72
CA ASN A 378 -2.89 13.58 -11.44
C ASN A 378 -2.35 12.18 -11.09
N GLN A 379 -2.69 11.65 -9.93
CA GLN A 379 -2.34 10.30 -9.53
C GLN A 379 -3.19 9.22 -10.24
N GLY A 380 -4.34 9.60 -10.83
CA GLY A 380 -5.20 8.69 -11.58
C GLY A 380 -6.52 8.35 -10.90
N PHE A 381 -6.98 9.18 -9.96
CA PHE A 381 -8.35 9.11 -9.46
C PHE A 381 -9.32 9.74 -10.48
N CYS A 382 -10.39 9.03 -10.82
CA CYS A 382 -11.35 9.50 -11.82
C CYS A 382 -12.29 10.58 -11.24
N VAL A 383 -12.76 11.47 -12.11
CA VAL A 383 -13.75 12.51 -11.77
C VAL A 383 -15.13 12.01 -12.17
N MET A 384 -16.08 12.11 -11.25
CA MET A 384 -17.49 11.91 -11.52
C MET A 384 -18.13 13.25 -11.91
N GLU A 385 -18.60 13.33 -13.16
CA GLU A 385 -19.20 14.56 -13.69
C GLU A 385 -20.58 14.84 -13.05
N GLU A 386 -21.43 13.82 -12.93
CA GLU A 386 -22.79 13.94 -12.39
C GLU A 386 -23.21 12.74 -11.54
N PHE A 387 -24.15 12.99 -10.62
CA PHE A 387 -24.69 12.02 -9.68
C PHE A 387 -26.10 11.59 -10.04
#